data_AF-A0A7J6QR97-F1
#
_entry.id   AF-A0A7J6QR97-F1
#
_cell.length_a   1.000
_cell.length_b   1.000
_cell.length_c   1.000
_cell.angle_alpha   90.00
_cell.angle_beta   90.00
_cell.angle_gamma   90.00
#
_symmetry.space_group_name_H-M   'P 1'
#
loop_
_entity.id
_entity.type
_entity.pdbx_description
1 polymer ?
#
loop_
_entity_poly.entity_id
_entity_poly.type
_entity_poly.pdbx_seq_one_letter_code
_entity_poly.pdbx_strand_id
1 'polypeptide(L)'
;MVDYAGVQWRSYKSSWIKKLQVADSVKEQMEKLFDKYCPDTLMYMLKHCKIQVPLVDISMIQSLCLLMESLMGGGSTDSRDAPQIELDALEYWFCFCMVWAVGGCLAEVDGIDYRKQFSTWWKQEMKTIKFPSKGTVFDYFVQDARMEEWSIIVDALEYSSEVPMNQVTVPTSETVATSYFMKALMKVHQPVMLIGLAGC
;
A
#
# COMPACT_ATOMS: atom_id res chain seq x y z
N MET A 1 -12.39 -28.41 -13.40
CA MET A 1 -12.14 -26.97 -13.65
C MET A 1 -11.24 -26.50 -12.51
N VAL A 2 -9.93 -26.41 -12.76
CA VAL A 2 -8.93 -26.14 -11.72
C VAL A 2 -9.08 -24.67 -11.32
N ASP A 3 -9.30 -24.43 -10.03
CA ASP A 3 -9.48 -23.10 -9.44
C ASP A 3 -8.13 -22.37 -9.41
N TYR A 4 -7.76 -21.76 -10.54
CA TYR A 4 -6.48 -21.05 -10.70
C TYR A 4 -6.41 -19.74 -9.91
N ALA A 5 -7.55 -19.19 -9.47
CA ALA A 5 -7.62 -17.89 -8.81
C ALA A 5 -6.91 -17.89 -7.44
N GLY A 6 -6.94 -19.02 -6.72
CA GLY A 6 -6.31 -19.13 -5.39
C GLY A 6 -4.85 -19.58 -5.38
N VAL A 7 -4.42 -20.41 -6.35
CA VAL A 7 -3.13 -21.13 -6.27
C VAL A 7 -1.95 -20.25 -6.64
N GLN A 8 -2.14 -19.33 -7.60
CA GLN A 8 -1.04 -18.56 -8.18
C GLN A 8 -0.45 -17.54 -7.19
N TRP A 9 -1.29 -16.72 -6.55
CA TRP A 9 -0.82 -15.73 -5.60
C TRP A 9 -0.28 -16.37 -4.31
N ARG A 10 -0.85 -17.50 -3.87
CA ARG A 10 -0.31 -18.29 -2.75
C ARG A 10 1.06 -18.89 -3.06
N SER A 11 1.28 -19.35 -4.29
CA SER A 11 2.60 -19.86 -4.70
C SER A 11 3.63 -18.72 -4.76
N TYR A 12 3.22 -17.55 -5.26
CA TYR A 12 4.06 -16.35 -5.30
C TYR A 12 4.44 -15.86 -3.89
N LYS A 13 3.46 -15.72 -2.98
CA LYS A 13 3.72 -15.28 -1.60
C LYS A 13 4.74 -16.19 -0.91
N SER A 14 4.57 -17.51 -1.02
CA SER A 14 5.46 -18.48 -0.36
C SER A 14 6.87 -18.43 -0.95
N SER A 15 6.99 -18.20 -2.26
CA SER A 15 8.30 -17.99 -2.90
C SER A 15 8.95 -16.69 -2.41
N TRP A 16 8.20 -15.59 -2.29
CA TRP A 16 8.73 -14.32 -1.81
C TRP A 16 9.17 -14.39 -0.35
N ILE A 17 8.35 -14.96 0.54
CA ILE A 17 8.69 -15.15 1.97
C ILE A 17 9.98 -15.97 2.13
N LYS A 18 10.18 -17.01 1.31
CA LYS A 18 11.41 -17.82 1.33
C LYS A 18 12.67 -17.03 0.92
N LYS A 19 12.53 -16.03 0.04
CA LYS A 19 13.65 -15.20 -0.42
C LYS A 19 14.07 -14.14 0.62
N LEU A 20 13.17 -13.76 1.53
CA LEU A 20 13.45 -12.77 2.56
C LEU A 20 14.57 -13.26 3.50
N GLN A 21 15.57 -12.41 3.70
CA GLN A 21 16.67 -12.62 4.65
C GLN A 21 16.30 -12.02 6.02
N VAL A 22 15.21 -12.52 6.61
CA VAL A 22 14.72 -12.10 7.93
C VAL A 22 14.57 -13.30 8.86
N ALA A 23 14.45 -13.05 10.17
CA ALA A 23 14.25 -14.09 11.17
C ALA A 23 13.00 -14.95 10.86
N ASP A 24 13.06 -16.24 11.18
CA ASP A 24 11.98 -17.18 10.88
C ASP A 24 10.67 -16.80 11.60
N SER A 25 10.76 -16.20 12.78
CA SER A 25 9.59 -15.64 13.49
C SER A 25 8.85 -14.58 12.68
N VAL A 26 9.58 -13.72 11.95
CA VAL A 26 9.00 -12.69 11.07
C VAL A 26 8.36 -13.35 9.86
N LYS A 27 8.97 -14.39 9.28
CA LYS A 27 8.41 -15.14 8.15
C LYS A 27 7.09 -15.82 8.52
N GLU A 28 7.04 -16.47 9.68
CA GLU A 28 5.82 -17.12 10.17
C GLU A 28 4.69 -16.10 10.43
N GLN A 29 5.01 -14.95 11.02
CA GLN A 29 4.03 -13.89 11.22
C GLN A 29 3.55 -13.31 9.89
N MET A 30 4.46 -13.07 8.95
CA MET A 30 4.13 -12.62 7.61
C MET A 30 3.16 -13.59 6.92
N GLU A 31 3.42 -14.90 6.97
CA GLU A 31 2.55 -15.91 6.38
C GLU A 31 1.13 -15.87 6.97
N LYS A 32 1.02 -15.73 8.31
CA LYS A 32 -0.27 -15.55 9.00
C LYS A 32 -0.99 -14.29 8.54
N LEU A 33 -0.28 -13.17 8.36
CA LEU A 33 -0.87 -11.91 7.89
C LEU A 33 -1.42 -12.05 6.47
N PHE A 34 -0.67 -12.68 5.55
CA PHE A 34 -1.16 -12.94 4.20
C PHE A 34 -2.45 -13.77 4.22
N ASP A 35 -2.51 -14.83 5.03
CA ASP A 35 -3.70 -15.69 5.09
C ASP A 35 -4.89 -15.02 5.77
N LYS A 36 -4.64 -14.10 6.72
CA LYS A 36 -5.67 -13.33 7.41
C LYS A 36 -6.28 -12.25 6.52
N TYR A 37 -5.47 -11.50 5.78
CA TYR A 37 -5.91 -10.26 5.12
C TYR A 37 -6.16 -10.43 3.61
N CYS A 38 -5.36 -11.23 2.89
CA CYS A 38 -5.43 -11.27 1.43
C CYS A 38 -6.71 -11.89 0.87
N PRO A 39 -7.23 -13.03 1.38
CA PRO A 39 -8.41 -13.68 0.79
C PRO A 39 -9.64 -12.78 0.76
N ASP A 40 -9.98 -12.16 1.89
CA ASP A 40 -11.18 -11.33 2.02
C ASP A 40 -11.06 -10.03 1.21
N THR A 41 -9.86 -9.44 1.21
CA THR A 41 -9.59 -8.21 0.44
C THR A 41 -9.69 -8.44 -1.06
N LEU A 42 -9.03 -9.49 -1.57
CA LEU A 42 -9.10 -9.82 -2.99
C LEU A 42 -10.53 -10.18 -3.41
N MET A 43 -11.24 -10.94 -2.57
CA MET A 43 -12.63 -11.28 -2.83
C MET A 43 -13.55 -10.05 -2.84
N TYR A 44 -13.34 -9.10 -1.92
CA TYR A 44 -14.10 -7.85 -1.89
C TYR A 44 -13.85 -7.05 -3.16
N MET A 45 -12.60 -6.89 -3.58
CA MET A 45 -12.24 -6.18 -4.80
C MET A 45 -12.90 -6.78 -6.04
N LEU A 46 -12.84 -8.11 -6.18
CA LEU A 46 -13.42 -8.80 -7.33
C LEU A 46 -14.95 -8.64 -7.41
N LYS A 47 -15.63 -8.60 -6.25
CA LYS A 47 -17.10 -8.60 -6.19
C LYS A 47 -17.72 -7.20 -6.16
N HIS A 48 -17.06 -6.25 -5.52
CA HIS A 48 -17.66 -4.97 -5.14
C HIS A 48 -16.98 -3.76 -5.77
N CYS A 49 -15.78 -3.90 -6.33
CA CYS A 49 -15.04 -2.78 -6.90
C CYS A 49 -14.94 -2.85 -8.42
N LYS A 50 -15.13 -1.71 -9.09
CA LYS A 50 -14.82 -1.56 -10.52
C LYS A 50 -13.51 -0.79 -10.66
N ILE A 51 -12.51 -1.44 -11.23
CA ILE A 51 -11.19 -0.87 -11.51
C ILE A 51 -11.13 -0.37 -12.96
N GLN A 52 -10.50 0.79 -13.19
CA GLN A 52 -10.39 1.35 -14.55
C GLN A 52 -9.46 0.53 -15.44
N VAL A 53 -8.37 0.01 -14.86
CA VAL A 53 -7.44 -0.89 -15.53
C VAL A 53 -7.68 -2.30 -14.99
N PRO A 54 -7.87 -3.30 -15.86
CA PRO A 54 -8.03 -4.68 -15.41
C PRO A 54 -6.74 -5.17 -14.75
N LEU A 55 -6.84 -5.51 -13.47
CA LEU A 55 -5.77 -6.07 -12.66
C LEU A 55 -6.15 -7.48 -12.23
N VAL A 56 -5.13 -8.33 -12.09
CA VAL A 56 -5.28 -9.71 -11.62
C VAL A 56 -4.83 -9.81 -10.16
N ASP A 57 -5.38 -10.76 -9.41
CA ASP A 57 -5.06 -10.93 -7.98
C ASP A 57 -3.55 -11.05 -7.72
N ILE A 58 -2.83 -11.75 -8.60
CA ILE A 58 -1.38 -11.91 -8.48
C ILE A 58 -0.63 -10.58 -8.62
N SER A 59 -1.07 -9.65 -9.47
CA SER A 59 -0.40 -8.35 -9.62
C SER A 59 -0.58 -7.49 -8.39
N MET A 60 -1.75 -7.55 -7.75
CA MET A 60 -2.01 -6.86 -6.48
C MET A 60 -1.11 -7.40 -5.36
N ILE A 61 -0.95 -8.73 -5.28
CA ILE A 61 -0.05 -9.37 -4.31
C ILE A 61 1.42 -9.08 -4.62
N GLN A 62 1.81 -9.01 -5.89
CA GLN A 62 3.14 -8.56 -6.28
C GLN A 62 3.42 -7.14 -5.79
N SER A 63 2.49 -6.21 -6.01
CA SER A 63 2.60 -4.83 -5.51
C SER A 63 2.73 -4.80 -3.98
N LEU A 64 1.94 -5.59 -3.26
CA LEU A 64 2.05 -5.72 -1.80
C LEU A 64 3.45 -6.18 -1.37
N CYS A 65 3.97 -7.25 -1.98
CA CYS A 65 5.30 -7.76 -1.67
C CYS A 65 6.39 -6.71 -1.92
N LEU A 66 6.32 -6.00 -3.04
CA LEU A 66 7.30 -4.95 -3.39
C LEU A 66 7.24 -3.77 -2.42
N LEU A 67 6.03 -3.35 -2.01
CA LEU A 67 5.86 -2.31 -1.00
C LEU A 67 6.44 -2.75 0.34
N MET A 68 6.11 -3.96 0.80
CA MET A 68 6.68 -4.51 2.04
C MET A 68 8.21 -4.58 1.98
N GLU A 69 8.77 -5.06 0.88
CA GLU A 69 10.21 -5.14 0.67
C GLU A 69 10.86 -3.75 0.73
N SER A 70 10.24 -2.74 0.12
CA SER A 70 10.73 -1.37 0.16
C SER A 70 10.76 -0.77 1.58
N LEU A 71 9.78 -1.10 2.42
CA LEU A 71 9.67 -0.61 3.79
C LEU A 71 10.54 -1.40 4.79
N MET A 72 10.80 -2.68 4.49
CA MET A 72 11.69 -3.54 5.29
C MET A 72 13.19 -3.28 5.03
N GLY A 73 13.53 -2.28 4.21
CA GLY A 73 14.92 -1.92 3.91
C GLY A 73 15.45 -2.43 2.57
N GLY A 74 14.58 -2.72 1.60
CA GLY A 74 14.91 -3.26 0.26
C GLY A 74 15.83 -2.42 -0.64
N GLY A 75 16.55 -1.45 -0.09
CA GLY A 75 17.62 -0.70 -0.77
C GLY A 75 18.98 -0.76 -0.06
N SER A 76 19.09 -1.31 1.16
CA SER A 76 20.36 -1.49 1.86
C SER A 76 20.84 -2.93 1.74
N THR A 77 21.87 -3.16 0.92
CA THR A 77 22.58 -4.44 0.82
C THR A 77 23.42 -4.77 2.05
N ASP A 78 23.52 -3.85 3.02
CA ASP A 78 24.24 -4.04 4.27
C ASP A 78 23.30 -4.56 5.37
N SER A 79 23.49 -5.83 5.73
CA SER A 79 22.81 -6.56 6.83
C SER A 79 22.91 -5.90 8.21
N ARG A 80 23.68 -4.82 8.34
CA ARG A 80 23.94 -4.07 9.59
C ARG A 80 22.89 -2.98 9.86
N ASP A 81 22.15 -2.55 8.84
CA ASP A 81 21.07 -1.56 8.94
C ASP A 81 19.67 -2.19 8.78
N ALA A 82 19.56 -3.52 8.88
CA ALA A 82 18.26 -4.19 8.89
C ALA A 82 17.47 -3.63 10.09
N PRO A 83 16.34 -2.93 9.87
CA PRO A 83 15.54 -2.42 10.96
C PRO A 83 15.18 -3.60 11.87
N GLN A 84 15.26 -3.43 13.19
CA GLN A 84 14.61 -4.39 14.07
C GLN A 84 13.11 -4.29 13.81
N ILE A 85 12.60 -5.18 12.96
CA ILE A 85 11.18 -5.23 12.65
C ILE A 85 10.50 -5.75 13.90
N GLU A 86 9.97 -4.83 14.69
CA GLU A 86 9.09 -5.18 15.80
C GLU A 86 7.86 -5.88 15.23
N LEU A 87 7.55 -7.06 15.78
CA LEU A 87 6.41 -7.87 15.32
C LEU A 87 5.09 -7.10 15.45
N ASP A 88 4.98 -6.24 16.45
CA ASP A 88 3.80 -5.39 16.68
C ASP A 88 3.67 -4.32 15.58
N ALA A 89 4.78 -3.78 15.06
CA ALA A 89 4.78 -2.85 13.94
C ALA A 89 4.50 -3.53 12.61
N LEU A 90 4.85 -4.81 12.46
CA LEU A 90 4.73 -5.57 11.22
C LEU A 90 3.28 -5.62 10.71
N GLU A 91 2.31 -5.80 11.61
CA GLU A 91 0.89 -5.85 11.22
C GLU A 91 0.39 -4.48 10.72
N TYR A 92 0.87 -3.38 11.31
CA TYR A 92 0.55 -2.02 10.84
C TYR A 92 1.12 -1.79 9.43
N TRP A 93 2.41 -2.10 9.22
CA TRP A 93 3.05 -1.98 7.92
C TRP A 93 2.37 -2.84 6.86
N PHE A 94 2.01 -4.08 7.21
CA PHE A 94 1.30 -4.97 6.31
C PHE A 94 -0.07 -4.41 5.90
N CYS A 95 -0.87 -3.96 6.86
CA CYS A 95 -2.18 -3.37 6.59
C CYS A 95 -2.06 -2.12 5.70
N PHE A 96 -1.10 -1.26 6.00
CA PHE A 96 -0.82 -0.06 5.22
C PHE A 96 -0.43 -0.39 3.77
N CYS A 97 0.52 -1.31 3.57
CA CYS A 97 0.90 -1.78 2.24
C CYS A 97 -0.26 -2.43 1.50
N MET A 98 -1.11 -3.20 2.19
CA MET A 98 -2.25 -3.87 1.56
C MET A 98 -3.30 -2.88 1.06
N VAL A 99 -3.63 -1.87 1.88
CA VAL A 99 -4.56 -0.79 1.50
C VAL A 99 -4.07 -0.10 0.22
N TRP A 100 -2.78 0.21 0.12
CA TRP A 100 -2.23 0.92 -1.02
C TRP A 100 -1.95 0.03 -2.24
N ALA A 101 -1.51 -1.22 -2.05
CA ALA A 101 -1.30 -2.18 -3.13
C ALA A 101 -2.60 -2.56 -3.84
N VAL A 102 -3.69 -2.68 -3.08
CA VAL A 102 -4.97 -3.13 -3.61
C VAL A 102 -5.91 -1.96 -3.89
N GLY A 103 -6.05 -1.06 -2.93
CA GLY A 103 -6.94 0.10 -3.02
C GLY A 103 -6.37 1.27 -3.81
N GLY A 104 -5.06 1.31 -4.07
CA GLY A 104 -4.42 2.40 -4.83
C GLY A 104 -4.86 2.49 -6.30
N CYS A 105 -5.39 1.39 -6.86
CA CYS A 105 -5.94 1.36 -8.22
C CYS A 105 -7.42 1.76 -8.30
N LEU A 106 -8.07 2.01 -7.15
CA LEU A 106 -9.47 2.40 -7.09
C LEU A 106 -9.63 3.88 -7.40
N ALA A 107 -10.57 4.17 -8.30
CA ALA A 107 -10.96 5.52 -8.66
C ALA A 107 -12.48 5.64 -8.62
N GLU A 108 -12.98 6.86 -8.84
CA GLU A 108 -14.39 7.06 -9.13
C GLU A 108 -14.70 6.52 -10.54
N VAL A 109 -15.69 5.63 -10.63
CA VAL A 109 -16.14 5.07 -11.91
C VAL A 109 -17.67 5.11 -11.93
N ASP A 110 -18.25 5.64 -13.01
CA ASP A 110 -19.70 5.78 -13.19
C ASP A 110 -20.41 6.52 -12.04
N GLY A 111 -19.74 7.51 -11.43
CA GLY A 111 -20.26 8.29 -10.30
C GLY A 111 -20.23 7.57 -8.95
N ILE A 112 -19.59 6.40 -8.89
CA ILE A 112 -19.41 5.61 -7.67
C ILE A 112 -17.96 5.74 -7.21
N ASP A 113 -17.77 6.28 -6.00
CA ASP A 113 -16.46 6.39 -5.36
C ASP A 113 -16.08 5.07 -4.68
N TYR A 114 -15.45 4.17 -5.45
CA TYR A 114 -14.99 2.87 -4.96
C TYR A 114 -13.89 3.00 -3.91
N ARG A 115 -13.10 4.08 -3.95
CA ARG A 115 -12.04 4.36 -2.98
C ARG A 115 -12.64 4.59 -1.58
N LYS A 116 -13.70 5.39 -1.49
CA LYS A 116 -14.45 5.57 -0.22
C LYS A 116 -15.16 4.29 0.22
N GLN A 117 -15.77 3.54 -0.69
CA GLN A 117 -16.43 2.28 -0.33
C GLN A 117 -15.44 1.27 0.25
N PHE A 118 -14.31 1.07 -0.42
CA PHE A 118 -13.23 0.21 0.06
C PHE A 118 -12.72 0.66 1.43
N SER A 119 -12.52 1.97 1.62
CA SER A 119 -12.11 2.52 2.92
C SER A 119 -13.12 2.18 4.03
N THR A 120 -14.42 2.34 3.78
CA THR A 120 -15.45 2.05 4.77
C THR A 120 -15.49 0.55 5.12
N TRP A 121 -15.45 -0.30 4.09
CA TRP A 121 -15.40 -1.75 4.28
C TRP A 121 -14.15 -2.19 5.04
N TRP A 122 -12.97 -1.68 4.66
CA TRP A 122 -11.70 -2.01 5.31
C TRP A 122 -11.73 -1.67 6.81
N LYS A 123 -12.21 -0.47 7.17
CA LYS A 123 -12.35 -0.06 8.58
C LYS A 123 -13.32 -0.93 9.37
N GLN A 124 -14.32 -1.54 8.72
CA GLN A 124 -15.30 -2.40 9.36
C GLN A 124 -14.80 -3.84 9.53
N GLU A 125 -14.15 -4.40 8.53
CA GLU A 125 -13.67 -5.79 8.54
C GLU A 125 -12.37 -5.91 9.35
N MET A 126 -11.42 -5.00 9.12
CA MET A 126 -10.07 -5.07 9.67
C MET A 126 -9.97 -4.35 11.02
N LYS A 127 -10.65 -4.89 12.04
CA LYS A 127 -10.74 -4.27 13.38
C LYS A 127 -9.47 -4.36 14.22
N THR A 128 -8.49 -5.18 13.82
CA THR A 128 -7.25 -5.37 14.58
C THR A 128 -6.43 -4.07 14.62
N ILE A 129 -6.33 -3.37 13.49
CA ILE A 129 -5.64 -2.09 13.39
C ILE A 129 -6.66 -0.97 13.38
N LYS A 130 -6.57 -0.09 14.38
CA LYS A 130 -7.51 1.02 14.53
C LYS A 130 -7.09 2.20 13.66
N PHE A 131 -7.86 2.46 12.62
CA PHE A 131 -7.81 3.73 11.90
C PHE A 131 -8.63 4.77 12.67
N PRO A 132 -8.21 6.04 12.71
CA PRO A 132 -9.06 7.09 13.26
C PRO A 132 -10.38 7.21 12.48
N SER A 133 -11.42 7.63 13.19
CA SER A 133 -12.80 7.66 12.68
C SER A 133 -13.00 8.70 11.58
N LYS A 134 -12.21 9.77 11.59
CA LYS A 134 -12.20 10.81 10.58
C LYS A 134 -11.49 10.31 9.30
N GLY A 135 -11.87 10.82 8.14
CA GLY A 135 -11.19 10.51 6.87
C GLY A 135 -11.29 9.06 6.39
N THR A 136 -10.52 8.75 5.37
CA THR A 136 -10.41 7.44 4.71
C THR A 136 -9.14 6.71 5.17
N VAL A 137 -9.03 5.40 4.91
CA VAL A 137 -7.80 4.62 5.20
C VAL A 137 -6.57 5.15 4.46
N PHE A 138 -6.77 5.89 3.37
CA PHE A 138 -5.69 6.46 2.56
C PHE A 138 -5.15 7.78 3.12
N ASP A 139 -5.85 8.41 4.06
CA ASP A 139 -5.39 9.66 4.69
C ASP A 139 -4.36 9.42 5.80
N TYR A 140 -4.02 8.15 6.05
CA TYR A 140 -3.11 7.73 7.11
C TYR A 140 -1.84 7.05 6.59
N PHE A 141 -0.75 7.21 7.32
CA PHE A 141 0.52 6.52 7.16
C PHE A 141 0.95 5.86 8.48
N VAL A 142 1.94 4.97 8.41
CA VAL A 142 2.45 4.26 9.59
C VAL A 142 3.70 4.96 10.12
N GLN A 143 3.68 5.30 11.39
CA GLN A 143 4.83 5.78 12.17
C GLN A 143 4.80 5.16 13.56
N ASP A 144 5.93 4.62 14.02
CA ASP A 144 6.08 4.04 15.37
C ASP A 144 4.94 3.07 15.78
N ALA A 145 4.59 2.15 14.86
CA ALA A 145 3.48 1.19 15.02
C ALA A 145 2.11 1.83 15.28
N ARG A 146 1.86 3.03 14.74
CA ARG A 146 0.58 3.75 14.80
C ARG A 146 0.22 4.34 13.44
N MET A 147 -1.08 4.58 13.25
CA MET A 147 -1.62 5.25 12.07
C MET A 147 -1.73 6.75 12.35
N GLU A 148 -0.96 7.56 11.62
CA GLU A 148 -0.93 9.03 11.71
C GLU A 148 -1.41 9.68 10.41
N GLU A 149 -1.92 10.91 10.46
CA GLU A 149 -2.46 11.60 9.27
C GLU A 149 -1.34 12.15 8.38
N TRP A 150 -1.43 11.93 7.06
CA TRP A 150 -0.48 12.51 6.10
C TRP A 150 -0.35 14.02 6.20
N SER A 151 -1.42 14.71 6.64
CA SER A 151 -1.48 16.16 6.88
C SER A 151 -0.34 16.68 7.75
N ILE A 152 0.24 15.85 8.63
CA ILE A 152 1.34 16.23 9.53
C ILE A 152 2.65 16.44 8.76
N ILE A 153 2.85 15.71 7.66
CA ILE A 153 4.10 15.72 6.86
C ILE A 153 3.94 16.56 5.58
N VAL A 154 2.77 17.17 5.35
CA VAL A 154 2.60 18.09 4.22
C VAL A 154 3.41 19.35 4.50
N ASP A 155 4.59 19.45 3.88
CA ASP A 155 5.40 20.66 3.93
C ASP A 155 4.60 21.85 3.40
N ALA A 156 4.63 22.97 4.15
CA ALA A 156 4.02 24.20 3.71
C ALA A 156 4.75 24.69 2.44
N LEU A 157 4.03 24.80 1.34
CA LEU A 157 4.60 25.26 0.08
C LEU A 157 5.02 26.74 0.21
N GLU A 158 6.33 27.01 0.21
CA GLU A 158 6.85 28.36 0.04
C GLU A 158 6.67 28.79 -1.42
N TYR A 159 5.67 29.63 -1.66
CA TYR A 159 5.41 30.19 -2.99
C TYR A 159 6.45 31.28 -3.30
N SER A 160 7.29 31.03 -4.32
CA SER A 160 8.11 32.07 -4.94
C SER A 160 7.43 32.57 -6.22
N SER A 161 7.20 33.88 -6.30
CA SER A 161 6.58 34.53 -7.47
C SER A 161 7.39 34.44 -8.76
N GLU A 162 8.61 33.91 -8.70
CA GLU A 162 9.51 33.72 -9.84
C GLU A 162 9.19 32.45 -10.64
N VAL A 163 8.46 31.50 -10.05
CA VAL A 163 8.10 30.24 -10.70
C VAL A 163 6.72 30.38 -11.34
N PRO A 164 6.57 30.12 -12.65
CA PRO A 164 5.27 30.06 -13.30
C PRO A 164 4.30 29.12 -12.58
N MET A 165 3.08 29.57 -12.30
CA MET A 165 2.06 28.78 -11.57
C MET A 165 1.77 27.42 -12.23
N ASN A 166 1.96 27.29 -13.55
CA ASN A 166 1.79 26.02 -14.27
C ASN A 166 2.89 24.97 -14.00
N GLN A 167 3.94 25.33 -13.25
CA GLN A 167 5.01 24.44 -12.80
C GLN A 167 5.00 24.20 -11.29
N VAL A 168 4.11 24.86 -10.55
CA VAL A 168 3.99 24.73 -9.10
C VAL A 168 2.90 23.72 -8.77
N THR A 169 3.30 22.49 -8.41
CA THR A 169 2.37 21.50 -7.86
C THR A 169 2.18 21.75 -6.37
N VAL A 170 0.94 21.99 -5.94
CA VAL A 170 0.62 22.13 -4.51
C VAL A 170 0.70 20.75 -3.85
N PRO A 171 1.54 20.53 -2.82
CA PRO A 171 1.58 19.29 -2.08
C PRO A 171 0.26 19.14 -1.32
N THR A 172 -0.58 18.23 -1.79
CA THR A 172 -1.75 17.77 -1.04
C THR A 172 -1.38 16.49 -0.29
N SER A 173 -2.21 16.07 0.69
CA SER A 173 -2.04 14.78 1.37
C SER A 173 -1.92 13.61 0.39
N GLU A 174 -2.68 13.64 -0.70
CA GLU A 174 -2.63 12.65 -1.78
C GLU A 174 -1.31 12.70 -2.58
N THR A 175 -0.82 13.90 -2.90
CA THR A 175 0.48 14.07 -3.57
C THR A 175 1.63 13.57 -2.71
N VAL A 176 1.60 13.85 -1.40
CA VAL A 176 2.61 13.40 -0.44
C VAL A 176 2.59 11.87 -0.31
N ALA A 177 1.40 11.28 -0.15
CA ALA A 177 1.25 9.83 -0.07
C ALA A 177 1.75 9.14 -1.35
N THR A 178 1.35 9.63 -2.53
CA THR A 178 1.79 9.08 -3.82
C THR A 178 3.31 9.20 -3.99
N SER A 179 3.87 10.36 -3.63
CA SER A 179 5.32 10.60 -3.67
C SER A 179 6.08 9.69 -2.71
N TYR A 180 5.50 9.37 -1.55
CA TYR A 180 6.08 8.44 -0.57
C TYR A 180 6.25 7.05 -1.19
N PHE A 181 5.19 6.50 -1.78
CA PHE A 181 5.25 5.17 -2.42
C PHE A 181 6.15 5.15 -3.65
N MET A 182 6.13 6.23 -4.45
CA MET A 182 7.04 6.36 -5.59
C MET A 182 8.50 6.33 -5.12
N LYS A 183 8.86 7.09 -4.08
CA LYS A 183 10.20 7.08 -3.49
C LYS A 183 10.56 5.71 -2.91
N ALA A 184 9.62 5.03 -2.27
CA ALA A 184 9.85 3.69 -1.72
C ALA A 184 10.14 2.66 -2.82
N LEU A 185 9.35 2.63 -3.89
CA LEU A 185 9.53 1.71 -5.01
C LEU A 185 10.79 2.00 -5.84
N MET A 186 11.18 3.28 -5.96
CA MET A 186 12.44 3.67 -6.60
C MET A 186 13.67 3.08 -5.88
N LYS A 187 13.64 2.93 -4.55
CA LYS A 187 14.74 2.30 -3.80
C LYS A 187 14.95 0.82 -4.17
N VAL A 188 13.89 0.15 -4.61
CA VAL A 188 13.89 -1.27 -5.02
C VAL A 188 14.01 -1.41 -6.54
N HIS A 189 14.30 -0.29 -7.25
CA HIS A 189 14.42 -0.22 -8.71
C HIS A 189 13.19 -0.78 -9.46
N GLN A 190 11.98 -0.61 -8.88
CA GLN A 190 10.74 -1.07 -9.50
C GLN A 190 10.04 0.05 -10.26
N PRO A 191 9.53 -0.21 -11.48
CA PRO A 191 8.74 0.76 -12.23
C PRO A 191 7.37 0.95 -11.58
N VAL A 192 6.85 2.18 -11.64
CA VAL A 192 5.53 2.55 -11.11
C VAL A 192 4.68 3.11 -12.25
N MET A 193 3.41 2.72 -12.30
CA MET A 193 2.42 3.28 -13.21
C MET A 193 1.50 4.22 -12.42
N LEU A 194 1.47 5.49 -12.81
CA LEU A 194 0.53 6.48 -12.29
C LEU A 194 -0.53 6.73 -13.35
N ILE A 195 -1.79 6.69 -12.95
CA ILE A 195 -2.94 6.88 -13.83
C ILE A 195 -3.69 8.12 -13.35
N GLY A 196 -3.88 9.08 -14.25
CA GLY A 196 -4.57 10.32 -14.00
C GLY A 196 -5.04 10.96 -15.30
N LEU A 197 -5.85 12.00 -15.20
CA LEU A 197 -6.22 12.82 -16.35
C LEU A 197 -5.01 13.63 -16.83
N ALA A 198 -5.03 14.06 -18.10
CA ALA A 198 -3.94 14.85 -18.66
C ALA A 198 -3.81 16.18 -17.92
N GLY A 199 -2.62 16.43 -17.33
CA GLY A 199 -2.31 17.67 -16.61
C GLY A 199 -2.64 17.65 -15.11
N CYS A 200 -2.96 16.47 -14.54
CA CYS A 200 -3.05 16.24 -13.10
C CYS A 200 -1.73 15.74 -12.50
#